data_AF-A0A0P0CWW4-F1
#
_entry.id   AF-A0A0P0CWW4-F1
#
_cell.length_a   1.000
_cell.length_b   1.000
_cell.length_c   1.000
_cell.angle_alpha   90.00
_cell.angle_beta   90.00
_cell.angle_gamma   90.00
#
_symmetry.space_group_name_H-M   'P 1'
#
loop_
_entity.id
_entity.type
_entity.pdbx_description
1 polymer ?
#
loop_
_entity_poly.entity_id
_entity_poly.type
_entity_poly.pdbx_seq_one_letter_code
_entity_poly.pdbx_strand_id
1 'polypeptide(L)'
;MKKLFSILVLLCSGFVSLGQELGATEFYRHLIKAIEDGGSDSITLTTINYGCLGSQINWTANLKKEGKLVKVDFYSQKRKDAANPSSELETTLDTTLTVEKSTLKKRLEVEVSEIVSRPVFIEGSFKITVHKGGSNKEFQFSRGEGLSYILRYNETFGSYLNKR
;
A
#
# COMPACT_ATOMS: atom_id res chain seq x y z
N MET A 1 -10.66 32.23 25.30
CA MET A 1 -11.12 30.97 24.68
C MET A 1 -10.50 30.66 23.31
N LYS A 2 -10.24 31.64 22.41
CA LYS A 2 -9.65 31.37 21.08
C LYS A 2 -8.25 30.71 21.07
N LYS A 3 -7.38 30.99 22.06
CA LYS A 3 -6.01 30.43 22.14
C LYS A 3 -5.96 28.94 22.52
N LEU A 4 -6.93 28.45 23.31
CA LEU A 4 -7.02 27.05 23.71
C LEU A 4 -7.44 26.14 22.54
N PHE A 5 -8.31 26.65 21.66
CA PHE A 5 -8.76 25.93 20.48
C PHE A 5 -7.62 25.73 19.46
N SER A 6 -6.77 26.75 19.27
CA SER A 6 -5.59 26.66 18.39
C SER A 6 -4.57 25.62 18.86
N ILE A 7 -4.34 25.51 20.18
CA ILE A 7 -3.43 24.52 20.77
C ILE A 7 -4.00 23.10 20.65
N LEU A 8 -5.32 22.93 20.82
CA LEU A 8 -5.99 21.65 20.67
C LEU A 8 -5.88 21.11 19.24
N VAL A 9 -6.10 21.98 18.23
CA VAL A 9 -5.98 21.60 16.80
C VAL A 9 -4.54 21.25 16.42
N LEU A 10 -3.55 21.98 16.95
CA LEU A 10 -2.11 21.68 16.75
C LEU A 10 -1.69 20.36 17.42
N LEU A 11 -2.18 20.06 18.62
CA LEU A 11 -1.91 18.79 19.29
C LEU A 11 -2.57 17.62 18.57
N CYS A 12 -3.85 17.74 18.21
CA CYS A 12 -4.58 16.69 17.51
C CYS A 12 -3.98 16.37 16.13
N SER A 13 -3.53 17.37 15.39
CA SER A 13 -2.87 17.16 14.08
C SER A 13 -1.51 16.45 14.21
N GLY A 14 -0.72 16.77 15.25
CA GLY A 14 0.53 16.08 15.54
C GLY A 14 0.37 14.59 15.89
N PHE A 15 -0.61 14.25 16.73
CA PHE A 15 -0.86 12.85 17.11
C PHE A 15 -1.38 11.98 15.96
N VAL A 16 -2.23 12.55 15.08
CA VAL A 16 -2.75 11.84 13.91
C VAL A 16 -1.62 11.51 12.92
N SER A 17 -0.70 12.46 12.69
CA SER A 17 0.45 12.25 11.80
C SER A 17 1.39 11.15 12.31
N LEU A 18 1.70 11.13 13.62
CA LEU A 18 2.60 10.15 14.22
C LEU A 18 1.99 8.74 14.23
N GLY A 19 0.69 8.61 14.55
CA GLY A 19 -0.01 7.31 14.52
C GLY A 19 -0.05 6.70 13.13
N GLN A 20 -0.22 7.53 12.09
CA GLN A 20 -0.18 7.09 10.69
C GLN A 20 1.22 6.62 10.27
N GLU A 21 2.28 7.30 10.72
CA GLU A 21 3.67 6.91 10.46
C GLU A 21 4.01 5.54 11.05
N LEU A 22 3.62 5.32 12.31
CA LEU A 22 3.86 4.05 13.01
C LEU A 22 3.15 2.89 12.32
N GLY A 23 1.88 3.05 11.95
CA GLY A 23 1.10 2.01 11.27
C GLY A 23 1.67 1.66 9.89
N ALA A 24 2.11 2.65 9.12
CA ALA A 24 2.73 2.42 7.82
C ALA A 24 4.11 1.74 7.97
N THR A 25 4.93 2.18 8.93
CA THR A 25 6.21 1.54 9.23
C THR A 25 6.05 0.08 9.63
N GLU A 26 5.07 -0.23 10.48
CA GLU A 26 4.77 -1.60 10.87
C GLU A 26 4.37 -2.45 9.66
N PHE A 27 3.50 -1.91 8.79
CA PHE A 27 3.08 -2.56 7.56
C PHE A 27 4.27 -2.95 6.66
N TYR A 28 5.12 -1.99 6.30
CA TYR A 28 6.24 -2.26 5.39
C TYR A 28 7.24 -3.25 6.00
N ARG A 29 7.54 -3.12 7.31
CA ARG A 29 8.41 -4.09 8.02
C ARG A 29 7.81 -5.49 8.03
N HIS A 30 6.51 -5.60 8.26
CA HIS A 30 5.81 -6.88 8.22
C HIS A 30 5.85 -7.50 6.82
N LEU A 31 5.64 -6.69 5.76
CA LEU A 31 5.73 -7.15 4.38
C LEU A 31 7.14 -7.63 4.01
N ILE A 32 8.18 -6.87 4.39
CA ILE A 32 9.58 -7.28 4.21
C ILE A 32 9.82 -8.64 4.86
N LYS A 33 9.42 -8.79 6.13
CA LYS A 33 9.54 -10.06 6.85
C LYS A 33 8.76 -11.18 6.16
N ALA A 34 7.53 -10.92 5.71
CA ALA A 34 6.72 -11.92 5.00
C ALA A 34 7.41 -12.43 3.73
N ILE A 35 7.98 -11.51 2.93
CA ILE A 35 8.78 -11.80 1.73
C ILE A 35 10.07 -12.55 2.11
N GLU A 36 10.70 -12.21 3.22
CA GLU A 36 11.92 -12.87 3.68
C GLU A 36 11.67 -14.31 4.11
N ASP A 37 10.78 -14.48 5.07
CA ASP A 37 10.39 -15.72 5.73
C ASP A 37 9.65 -16.70 4.80
N GLY A 38 9.33 -16.32 3.56
CA GLY A 38 8.49 -17.12 2.67
C GLY A 38 9.10 -18.48 2.28
N GLY A 39 8.63 -19.56 2.90
CA GLY A 39 8.43 -20.84 2.21
C GLY A 39 7.44 -20.70 1.04
N SER A 40 7.12 -21.82 0.41
CA SER A 40 6.47 -22.02 -0.90
C SER A 40 5.19 -21.25 -1.25
N ASP A 41 4.57 -20.53 -0.32
CA ASP A 41 3.19 -20.06 -0.49
C ASP A 41 3.17 -18.55 -0.81
N SER A 42 2.54 -18.20 -1.92
CA SER A 42 2.41 -16.83 -2.42
C SER A 42 1.88 -15.86 -1.37
N ILE A 43 2.34 -14.60 -1.42
CA ILE A 43 1.81 -13.50 -0.59
C ILE A 43 0.80 -12.72 -1.41
N THR A 44 -0.43 -12.62 -0.92
CA THR A 44 -1.46 -11.77 -1.54
C THR A 44 -1.65 -10.50 -0.72
N LEU A 45 -1.58 -9.36 -1.40
CA LEU A 45 -1.85 -8.02 -0.89
C LEU A 45 -3.15 -7.50 -1.52
N THR A 46 -4.13 -7.16 -0.71
CA THR A 46 -5.40 -6.57 -1.20
C THR A 46 -5.58 -5.20 -0.58
N THR A 47 -5.88 -4.19 -1.39
CA THR A 47 -6.17 -2.84 -0.89
C THR A 47 -7.64 -2.48 -1.05
N ILE A 48 -8.27 -2.11 0.06
CA ILE A 48 -9.62 -1.54 0.10
C ILE A 48 -9.52 -0.06 0.43
N ASN A 49 -10.03 0.81 -0.44
CA ASN A 49 -10.18 2.23 -0.17
C ASN A 49 -11.61 2.52 0.29
N TYR A 50 -11.70 3.17 1.45
CA TYR A 50 -12.95 3.67 2.00
C TYR A 50 -13.10 5.14 1.63
N GLY A 51 -13.78 5.43 0.52
CA GLY A 51 -14.18 6.79 0.14
C GLY A 51 -15.59 7.14 0.62
N CYS A 52 -16.06 8.36 0.38
CA CYS A 52 -17.39 8.84 0.77
C CYS A 52 -18.58 8.01 0.23
N LEU A 53 -18.35 7.17 -0.78
CA LEU A 53 -19.37 6.36 -1.46
C LEU A 53 -19.28 4.85 -1.13
N GLY A 54 -18.56 4.48 -0.07
CA GLY A 54 -18.41 3.08 0.37
C GLY A 54 -17.05 2.46 0.05
N SER A 55 -16.86 1.22 0.49
CA SER A 55 -15.61 0.47 0.31
C SER A 55 -15.45 -0.04 -1.11
N GLN A 56 -14.36 0.30 -1.78
CA GLN A 56 -13.96 -0.26 -3.07
C GLN A 56 -12.62 -0.98 -2.89
N ILE A 57 -12.55 -2.24 -3.33
CA ILE A 57 -11.25 -2.88 -3.53
C ILE A 57 -10.65 -2.24 -4.78
N ASN A 58 -9.44 -1.71 -4.67
CA ASN A 58 -8.82 -0.94 -5.75
C ASN A 58 -7.82 -1.78 -6.53
N TRP A 59 -7.11 -2.67 -5.85
CA TRP A 59 -6.10 -3.52 -6.46
C TRP A 59 -5.70 -4.70 -5.57
N THR A 60 -5.14 -5.72 -6.21
CA THR A 60 -4.55 -6.90 -5.57
C THR A 60 -3.17 -7.17 -6.16
N ALA A 61 -2.18 -7.54 -5.35
CA ALA A 61 -0.88 -7.99 -5.83
C ALA A 61 -0.56 -9.38 -5.26
N ASN A 62 -0.21 -10.31 -6.15
CA ASN A 62 0.22 -11.66 -5.80
C ASN A 62 1.73 -11.77 -5.99
N LEU A 63 2.45 -11.94 -4.90
CA LEU A 63 3.91 -12.10 -4.88
C LEU A 63 4.24 -13.59 -4.77
N LYS A 64 4.91 -14.13 -5.78
CA LYS A 64 5.36 -15.52 -5.86
C LYS A 64 6.88 -15.57 -5.83
N LYS A 65 7.44 -16.41 -4.96
CA LYS A 65 8.89 -16.62 -4.92
C LYS A 65 9.35 -17.50 -6.06
N GLU A 66 10.42 -17.08 -6.72
CA GLU A 66 11.12 -17.81 -7.77
C GLU A 66 12.63 -17.79 -7.46
N GLY A 67 13.03 -18.55 -6.45
CA GLY A 67 14.41 -18.58 -5.97
C GLY A 67 14.85 -17.23 -5.40
N LYS A 68 15.80 -16.57 -6.08
CA LYS A 68 16.28 -15.21 -5.72
C LYS A 68 15.35 -14.10 -6.22
N LEU A 69 14.40 -14.44 -7.09
CA LEU A 69 13.45 -13.51 -7.67
C LEU A 69 12.11 -13.58 -6.95
N VAL A 70 11.35 -12.50 -7.09
CA VAL A 70 9.94 -12.40 -6.73
C VAL A 70 9.19 -11.97 -7.98
N LYS A 71 8.26 -12.81 -8.41
CA LYS A 71 7.28 -12.46 -9.44
C LYS A 71 6.08 -11.79 -8.77
N VAL A 72 5.67 -10.65 -9.29
CA VAL A 72 4.56 -9.84 -8.81
C VAL A 72 3.52 -9.78 -9.92
N ASP A 73 2.38 -10.43 -9.70
CA ASP A 73 1.21 -10.27 -10.57
C ASP A 73 0.31 -9.21 -9.94
N PHE A 74 0.20 -8.04 -10.58
CA PHE A 74 -0.59 -6.91 -10.11
C PHE A 74 -1.92 -6.86 -10.86
N TYR A 75 -3.01 -6.83 -10.11
CA TYR A 75 -4.38 -6.78 -10.59
C TYR A 75 -5.03 -5.47 -10.17
N SER A 76 -5.75 -4.84 -11.09
CA SER A 76 -6.56 -3.65 -10.80
C SER A 76 -8.04 -4.01 -10.89
N GLN A 77 -8.85 -3.32 -10.11
CA GLN A 77 -10.30 -3.40 -10.23
C GLN A 77 -10.85 -2.09 -10.78
N LYS A 78 -11.76 -2.22 -11.75
CA LYS A 78 -12.50 -1.11 -12.32
C LYS A 78 -13.97 -1.51 -12.46
N ARG A 79 -14.86 -0.53 -12.52
CA ARG A 79 -16.27 -0.77 -12.84
C ARG A 79 -16.39 -1.28 -14.27
N LYS A 80 -17.23 -2.30 -14.51
CA LYS A 80 -17.54 -2.76 -15.88
C LYS A 80 -18.14 -1.63 -16.72
N ASP A 81 -18.97 -0.80 -16.09
CA ASP A 81 -19.50 0.43 -16.66
C ASP A 81 -19.11 1.62 -15.77
N ALA A 82 -18.23 2.48 -16.29
CA ALA A 82 -17.74 3.66 -15.58
C ALA A 82 -18.83 4.72 -15.32
N ALA A 83 -19.89 4.75 -16.13
CA ALA A 83 -20.99 5.69 -15.98
C ALA A 83 -21.99 5.26 -14.90
N ASN A 84 -22.01 3.98 -14.52
CA ASN A 84 -22.94 3.44 -13.53
C ASN A 84 -22.25 3.16 -12.18
N PRO A 85 -22.55 3.94 -11.13
CA PRO A 85 -21.96 3.79 -9.80
C PRO A 85 -22.41 2.53 -9.04
N SER A 86 -23.34 1.74 -9.60
CA SER A 86 -23.76 0.43 -9.08
C SER A 86 -23.29 -0.74 -9.95
N SER A 87 -22.52 -0.48 -11.01
CA SER A 87 -21.97 -1.53 -11.87
C SER A 87 -21.03 -2.46 -11.10
N GLU A 88 -21.05 -3.75 -11.46
CA GLU A 88 -20.12 -4.75 -10.95
C GLU A 88 -18.67 -4.33 -11.18
N LEU A 89 -17.79 -4.73 -10.26
CA LEU A 89 -16.35 -4.57 -10.41
C LEU A 89 -15.78 -5.72 -11.25
N GLU A 90 -14.93 -5.39 -12.20
CA GLU A 90 -14.11 -6.32 -12.96
C GLU A 90 -12.66 -6.24 -12.49
N THR A 91 -12.08 -7.39 -12.17
CA THR A 91 -10.66 -7.53 -11.87
C THR A 91 -9.91 -7.89 -13.14
N THR A 92 -8.87 -7.12 -13.48
CA THR A 92 -8.00 -7.39 -14.63
C THR A 92 -6.55 -7.49 -14.18
N LEU A 93 -5.79 -8.41 -14.79
CA LEU A 93 -4.33 -8.41 -14.67
C LEU A 93 -3.84 -7.15 -15.38
N ASP A 94 -3.22 -6.25 -14.63
CA ASP A 94 -2.75 -4.95 -15.11
C ASP A 94 -1.29 -5.06 -15.54
N THR A 95 -0.43 -5.60 -14.67
CA THR A 95 0.98 -5.81 -14.97
C THR A 95 1.55 -7.01 -14.24
N THR A 96 2.60 -7.59 -14.83
CA THR A 96 3.44 -8.60 -14.20
C THR A 96 4.88 -8.10 -14.19
N LEU A 97 5.52 -8.16 -13.02
CA LEU A 97 6.89 -7.74 -12.82
C LEU A 97 7.68 -8.88 -12.16
N THR A 98 8.89 -9.13 -12.65
CA THR A 98 9.85 -10.00 -11.94
C THR A 98 11.01 -9.14 -11.45
N VAL A 99 11.30 -9.23 -10.15
CA VAL A 99 12.33 -8.42 -9.48
C VAL A 99 13.16 -9.27 -8.54
N GLU A 100 14.45 -8.97 -8.41
CA GLU A 100 15.28 -9.57 -7.37
C GLU A 100 14.74 -9.25 -5.96
N LYS A 101 14.71 -10.25 -5.08
CA LYS A 101 14.27 -10.09 -3.69
C LYS A 101 15.03 -8.98 -2.96
N SER A 102 16.34 -8.89 -3.16
CA SER A 102 17.21 -7.84 -2.62
C SER A 102 16.78 -6.44 -3.06
N THR A 103 16.50 -6.29 -4.35
CA THR A 103 16.06 -5.01 -4.95
C THR A 103 14.70 -4.60 -4.41
N LEU A 104 13.73 -5.52 -4.38
CA LEU A 104 12.39 -5.26 -3.82
C LEU A 104 12.47 -4.85 -2.36
N LYS A 105 13.26 -5.57 -1.54
CA LYS A 105 13.51 -5.23 -0.13
C LYS A 105 14.07 -3.83 0.02
N LYS A 106 15.13 -3.49 -0.71
CA LYS A 106 15.77 -2.17 -0.65
C LYS A 106 14.76 -1.06 -0.95
N ARG A 107 13.88 -1.25 -1.94
CA ARG A 107 12.85 -0.25 -2.26
C ARG A 107 11.82 -0.11 -1.15
N LEU A 108 11.35 -1.22 -0.57
CA LEU A 108 10.44 -1.18 0.58
C LEU A 108 11.07 -0.47 1.79
N GLU A 109 12.37 -0.65 2.04
CA GLU A 109 13.10 0.06 3.09
C GLU A 109 13.20 1.56 2.82
N VAL A 110 13.43 1.96 1.57
CA VAL A 110 13.40 3.37 1.16
C VAL A 110 12.02 3.98 1.42
N GLU A 111 10.94 3.27 1.08
CA GLU A 111 9.58 3.75 1.36
C GLU A 111 9.31 3.99 2.84
N VAL A 112 9.85 3.14 3.73
CA VAL A 112 9.78 3.34 5.18
C VAL A 112 10.44 4.67 5.57
N SER A 113 11.63 4.96 5.03
CA SER A 113 12.34 6.20 5.35
C SER A 113 11.70 7.46 4.75
N GLU A 114 11.08 7.34 3.57
CA GLU A 114 10.48 8.47 2.87
C GLU A 114 9.06 8.80 3.34
N ILE A 115 8.42 7.87 4.08
CA ILE A 115 7.04 8.01 4.54
C ILE A 115 6.80 9.36 5.21
N VAL A 116 7.70 9.80 6.09
CA VAL A 116 7.56 11.04 6.87
C VAL A 116 7.48 12.29 5.99
N SER A 117 8.14 12.25 4.82
CA SER A 117 8.30 13.40 3.93
C SER A 117 7.19 13.60 2.89
N ARG A 118 6.27 12.64 2.75
CA ARG A 118 5.27 12.66 1.67
C ARG A 118 4.02 13.42 2.05
N PRO A 119 3.49 14.33 1.23
CA PRO A 119 2.22 14.96 1.56
C PRO A 119 1.10 13.91 1.51
N VAL A 120 0.17 13.97 2.46
CA VAL A 120 -1.01 13.10 2.46
C VAL A 120 -2.06 13.76 1.58
N PHE A 121 -2.14 13.35 0.32
CA PHE A 121 -3.07 13.92 -0.65
C PHE A 121 -4.41 13.18 -0.75
N ILE A 122 -4.58 12.04 -0.06
CA ILE A 122 -5.78 11.19 -0.15
C ILE A 122 -6.46 11.07 1.21
N GLU A 123 -7.73 11.50 1.31
CA GLU A 123 -8.65 11.27 2.45
C GLU A 123 -9.18 9.82 2.52
N GLY A 124 -8.39 8.84 2.08
CA GLY A 124 -8.79 7.44 2.04
C GLY A 124 -8.20 6.68 3.21
N SER A 125 -9.02 5.91 3.94
CA SER A 125 -8.49 4.81 4.75
C SER A 125 -8.20 3.63 3.83
N PHE A 126 -7.01 3.06 3.92
CA PHE A 126 -6.64 1.85 3.20
C PHE A 126 -6.62 0.70 4.17
N LYS A 127 -7.28 -0.42 3.83
CA LYS A 127 -7.04 -1.69 4.49
C LYS A 127 -6.18 -2.57 3.60
N ILE A 128 -4.98 -2.91 4.06
CA ILE A 128 -4.10 -3.88 3.39
C ILE A 128 -4.10 -5.18 4.18
N THR A 129 -4.49 -6.27 3.54
CA THR A 129 -4.40 -7.61 4.11
C THR A 129 -3.23 -8.36 3.49
N VAL A 130 -2.33 -8.89 4.32
CA VAL A 130 -1.24 -9.77 3.92
C VAL A 130 -1.66 -11.21 4.21
N HIS A 131 -1.87 -12.00 3.16
CA HIS A 131 -2.16 -13.43 3.26
C HIS A 131 -0.89 -14.24 3.06
N LYS A 132 -0.52 -15.09 4.03
CA LYS A 132 0.65 -15.99 3.93
C LYS A 132 0.41 -17.29 4.70
N GLY A 133 0.41 -18.44 4.03
CA GLY A 133 0.40 -19.77 4.67
C GLY A 133 -0.70 -19.94 5.73
N GLY A 134 -1.90 -19.39 5.48
CA GLY A 134 -3.04 -19.43 6.41
C GLY A 134 -3.05 -18.34 7.49
N SER A 135 -2.04 -17.47 7.58
CA SER A 135 -2.05 -16.28 8.43
C SER A 135 -2.49 -15.04 7.63
N ASN A 136 -3.36 -14.24 8.25
CA ASN A 136 -3.82 -12.97 7.72
C ASN A 136 -3.44 -11.86 8.69
N LYS A 137 -2.79 -10.80 8.20
CA LYS A 137 -2.61 -9.57 8.99
C LYS A 137 -3.16 -8.37 8.24
N GLU A 138 -3.99 -7.59 8.93
CA GLU A 138 -4.61 -6.39 8.39
C GLU A 138 -3.90 -5.14 8.91
N PHE A 139 -3.74 -4.16 8.03
CA PHE A 139 -3.17 -2.85 8.34
C PHE A 139 -4.12 -1.77 7.85
N GLN A 140 -4.41 -0.78 8.71
CA GLN A 140 -5.23 0.37 8.35
C GLN A 140 -4.43 1.66 8.50
N PHE A 141 -4.28 2.40 7.40
CA PHE A 141 -3.59 3.69 7.39
C PHE A 141 -4.07 4.55 6.23
N SER A 142 -3.82 5.87 6.29
CA SER A 142 -4.30 6.84 5.29
C SER A 142 -3.33 7.09 4.12
N ARG A 143 -2.29 6.26 3.96
CA ARG A 143 -1.16 6.50 3.04
C ARG A 143 -0.71 5.23 2.30
N GLY A 144 -1.17 5.00 1.06
CA GLY A 144 -0.87 3.77 0.31
C GLY A 144 -0.09 3.92 -1.01
N GLU A 145 0.30 5.13 -1.41
CA GLU A 145 0.74 5.34 -2.81
C GLU A 145 2.05 4.63 -3.15
N GLY A 146 3.05 4.64 -2.26
CA GLY A 146 4.39 4.09 -2.52
C GLY A 146 4.43 2.65 -3.03
N LEU A 147 3.60 1.80 -2.42
CA LEU A 147 3.61 0.37 -2.66
C LEU A 147 3.17 -0.01 -4.08
N SER A 148 2.17 0.68 -4.65
CA SER A 148 1.70 0.37 -6.00
C SER A 148 2.78 0.63 -7.04
N TYR A 149 3.59 1.69 -6.87
CA TYR A 149 4.71 1.99 -7.78
C TYR A 149 5.80 0.94 -7.72
N ILE A 150 6.17 0.48 -6.52
CA ILE A 150 7.15 -0.59 -6.37
C ILE A 150 6.68 -1.85 -7.08
N LEU A 151 5.43 -2.24 -6.84
CA LEU A 151 4.87 -3.50 -7.33
C LEU A 151 4.53 -3.48 -8.83
N ARG A 152 4.28 -2.30 -9.41
CA ARG A 152 3.94 -2.16 -10.85
C ARG A 152 5.14 -1.81 -11.72
N TYR A 153 6.01 -0.93 -11.25
CA TYR A 153 7.04 -0.29 -12.07
C TYR A 153 8.45 -0.62 -11.62
N ASN A 154 8.60 -1.37 -10.52
CA ASN A 154 9.91 -1.66 -9.98
C ASN A 154 10.66 -0.35 -9.68
N GLU A 155 10.04 0.60 -8.99
CA GLU A 155 10.68 1.86 -8.60
C GLU A 155 9.99 2.45 -7.36
N THR A 156 10.68 3.33 -6.62
CA THR A 156 10.06 4.03 -5.49
C THR A 156 9.15 5.14 -6.01
N PHE A 157 8.16 5.55 -5.22
CA PHE A 157 7.31 6.66 -5.64
C PHE A 157 8.09 7.97 -5.75
N GLY A 158 9.06 8.20 -4.85
CA GLY A 158 9.96 9.35 -4.94
C GLY A 158 10.73 9.39 -6.27
N SER A 159 11.24 8.25 -6.75
CA SER A 159 11.95 8.21 -8.05
C SER A 159 11.02 8.44 -9.24
N TYR A 160 9.74 8.04 -9.13
CA TYR A 160 8.75 8.27 -10.17
C TYR A 160 8.43 9.76 -10.34
N LEU A 161 8.22 10.48 -9.23
CA LEU A 161 7.89 11.91 -9.26
C LEU A 161 8.99 12.75 -9.91
N ASN A 162 10.25 12.44 -9.66
CA ASN A 162 11.40 13.20 -10.18
C ASN A 162 11.66 13.00 -11.69
N LYS A 163 10.93 12.12 -12.37
CA LYS A 163 11.04 11.87 -13.82
C LYS A 163 10.04 12.67 -14.66
N ARG A 164 9.12 13.40 -14.03
CA ARG A 164 8.12 14.25 -14.69
C ARG A 164 8.47 15.72 -14.52
#